data_AF-A0A3L7A6U5-F1
#
_entry.id   AF-A0A3L7A6U5-F1
#
_cell.length_a   1.000
_cell.length_b   1.000
_cell.length_c   1.000
_cell.angle_alpha   90.00
_cell.angle_beta   90.00
_cell.angle_gamma   90.00
#
_symmetry.space_group_name_H-M   'P 1'
#
loop_
_entity.id
_entity.type
_entity.pdbx_description
1 polymer ?
#
loop_
_entity_poly.entity_id
_entity_poly.type
_entity_poly.pdbx_seq_one_letter_code
_entity_poly.pdbx_strand_id
1 'polypeptide(L)'
;MSTSDVTDRSSVPDEPRVHRNLRLLSLILGIEAIAMVIVTGVLVVDLFTQRATSMATAVALTALVALGAVWVIALFIGSLRVAQWVRGGALIWQVIQLAIAVGAFQGETAQPLMGLAILIPTAAAIALLLSKPVTEALRRRELDQYRDEVDPRG
;
A
#
# COMPACT_ATOMS: atom_id res chain seq x y z
N MET A 1 3.38 53.26 11.60
CA MET A 1 2.80 52.46 10.51
C MET A 1 3.09 51.00 10.85
N SER A 2 2.10 50.27 11.35
CA SER A 2 2.28 48.99 12.05
C SER A 2 2.40 47.83 11.08
N THR A 3 3.55 47.14 11.08
CA THR A 3 3.85 45.96 10.26
C THR A 3 3.62 44.70 11.08
N SER A 4 2.36 44.39 11.40
CA SER A 4 2.01 43.22 12.20
C SER A 4 0.80 42.49 11.63
N ASP A 5 0.84 42.18 10.33
CA ASP A 5 -0.23 41.44 9.64
C ASP A 5 0.30 40.52 8.52
N VAL A 6 1.37 39.76 8.80
CA VAL A 6 1.96 38.79 7.84
C VAL A 6 2.21 37.41 8.50
N THR A 7 1.57 37.14 9.63
CA THR A 7 1.68 35.86 10.34
C THR A 7 0.37 35.10 10.42
N ASP A 8 -0.48 35.23 9.40
CA ASP A 8 -1.49 34.19 9.12
C ASP A 8 -0.82 32.99 8.42
N ARG A 9 0.07 32.30 9.14
CA ARG A 9 0.60 30.97 8.78
C ARG A 9 -0.26 29.85 9.39
N SER A 10 -1.51 30.15 9.76
CA SER A 10 -2.34 29.28 10.60
C SER A 10 -2.99 28.10 9.87
N SER A 11 -2.88 28.01 8.54
CA SER A 11 -3.39 26.84 7.80
C SER A 11 -2.36 25.71 7.70
N VAL A 12 -1.61 25.45 8.78
CA VAL A 12 -0.93 24.16 8.96
C VAL A 12 -2.03 23.10 9.00
N PRO A 13 -2.14 22.20 8.01
CA PRO A 13 -3.17 21.17 8.02
C PRO A 13 -2.99 20.31 9.28
N ASP A 14 -4.06 20.15 10.08
CA ASP A 14 -4.15 19.33 11.29
C ASP A 14 -3.19 18.12 11.32
N GLU A 15 -2.11 18.20 12.13
CA GLU A 15 -1.21 17.09 12.45
C GLU A 15 -1.93 15.76 12.84
N PRO A 16 -3.10 15.77 13.52
CA PRO A 16 -3.83 14.54 13.85
C PRO A 16 -4.25 13.67 12.65
N ARG A 17 -4.44 14.27 11.46
CA ARG A 17 -4.99 13.56 10.29
C ARG A 17 -3.92 12.73 9.57
N VAL A 18 -2.70 13.24 9.48
CA VAL A 18 -1.57 12.56 8.83
C VAL A 18 -1.19 11.28 9.58
N HIS A 19 -1.06 11.37 10.91
CA HIS A 19 -0.74 10.22 11.76
C HIS A 19 -1.84 9.14 11.73
N ARG A 20 -3.11 9.54 11.63
CA ARG A 20 -4.24 8.60 11.54
C ARG A 20 -4.24 7.85 10.22
N ASN A 21 -4.03 8.53 9.10
CA ASN A 21 -4.01 7.89 7.78
C ASN A 21 -2.87 6.89 7.64
N LEU A 22 -1.69 7.23 8.17
CA LEU A 22 -0.55 6.30 8.15
C LEU A 22 -0.81 5.06 9.02
N ARG A 23 -1.43 5.23 10.20
CA ARG A 23 -1.83 4.10 11.06
C ARG A 23 -2.85 3.19 10.39
N LEU A 24 -3.86 3.76 9.72
CA LEU A 24 -4.86 2.99 8.97
C LEU A 24 -4.23 2.22 7.81
N LEU A 25 -3.35 2.86 7.04
CA LEU A 25 -2.61 2.19 5.97
C LEU A 25 -1.75 1.04 6.52
N SER A 26 -1.03 1.30 7.61
CA SER A 26 -0.19 0.28 8.27
C SER A 26 -1.04 -0.89 8.78
N LEU A 27 -2.24 -0.62 9.31
CA LEU A 27 -3.17 -1.65 9.74
C LEU A 27 -3.65 -2.52 8.57
N ILE A 28 -4.02 -1.89 7.44
CA ILE A 28 -4.45 -2.62 6.23
C ILE A 28 -3.29 -3.48 5.70
N LEU A 29 -2.09 -2.92 5.54
CA LEU A 29 -0.91 -3.66 5.12
C LEU A 29 -0.58 -4.82 6.07
N GLY A 30 -0.80 -4.65 7.38
CA GLY A 30 -0.64 -5.72 8.37
C GLY A 30 -1.63 -6.87 8.17
N ILE A 31 -2.91 -6.54 7.91
CA ILE A 31 -3.94 -7.55 7.58
C ILE A 31 -3.61 -8.28 6.28
N GLU A 32 -3.19 -7.54 5.25
CA GLU A 32 -2.78 -8.12 3.96
C GLU A 32 -1.54 -9.02 4.11
N ALA A 33 -0.57 -8.63 4.93
CA ALA A 33 0.58 -9.46 5.23
C ALA A 33 0.18 -10.78 5.90
N ILE A 34 -0.73 -10.74 6.87
CA ILE A 34 -1.27 -11.95 7.52
C ILE A 34 -2.01 -12.82 6.49
N ALA A 35 -2.84 -12.22 5.64
CA ALA A 35 -3.54 -12.93 4.58
C ALA A 35 -2.57 -13.65 3.64
N MET A 36 -1.48 -12.99 3.23
CA MET A 36 -0.45 -13.59 2.38
C MET A 36 0.28 -14.76 3.05
N VAL A 37 0.54 -14.67 4.36
CA VAL A 37 1.11 -15.80 5.12
C VAL A 37 0.12 -16.97 5.17
N ILE A 38 -1.17 -16.71 5.39
CA ILE A 38 -2.21 -17.75 5.38
C ILE A 38 -2.28 -18.42 4.01
N VAL A 39 -2.36 -17.65 2.92
CA VAL A 39 -2.42 -18.19 1.55
C VAL A 39 -1.17 -19.01 1.23
N THR A 40 0.02 -18.53 1.63
CA THR A 40 1.26 -19.30 1.48
C THR A 40 1.18 -20.63 2.23
N GLY A 41 0.70 -20.61 3.48
CA GLY A 41 0.51 -21.81 4.29
C GLY A 41 -0.46 -22.81 3.64
N VAL A 42 -1.58 -22.33 3.10
CA VAL A 42 -2.54 -23.17 2.36
C VAL A 42 -1.88 -23.82 1.14
N LEU A 43 -1.14 -23.06 0.32
CA LEU A 43 -0.44 -23.61 -0.85
C LEU A 43 0.63 -24.64 -0.45
N VAL A 44 1.31 -24.41 0.67
CA VAL A 44 2.26 -25.39 1.22
C VAL A 44 1.54 -26.67 1.65
N VAL A 45 0.37 -26.58 2.28
CA VAL A 45 -0.42 -27.78 2.60
C VAL A 45 -0.90 -28.47 1.33
N ASP A 46 -1.39 -27.72 0.33
CA ASP A 46 -1.89 -28.26 -0.94
C ASP A 46 -0.81 -29.03 -1.72
N LEU A 47 0.47 -28.65 -1.60
CA LEU A 47 1.60 -29.40 -2.16
C LEU A 47 1.68 -30.85 -1.64
N PHE A 48 1.16 -31.13 -0.45
CA PHE A 48 1.21 -32.45 0.18
C PHE A 48 -0.14 -33.16 0.19
N THR A 49 -1.26 -32.43 0.10
CA THR A 49 -2.62 -33.00 0.21
C THR A 49 -3.33 -33.14 -1.13
N GLN A 50 -3.04 -32.28 -2.10
CA GLN A 50 -3.72 -32.26 -3.39
C GLN A 50 -2.89 -32.91 -4.50
N ARG A 51 -3.58 -33.58 -5.42
CA ARG A 51 -2.94 -34.12 -6.63
C ARG A 51 -2.83 -33.00 -7.66
N ALA A 52 -1.71 -32.28 -7.65
CA ALA A 52 -1.46 -31.23 -8.63
C ALA A 52 -1.42 -31.81 -10.06
N THR A 53 -2.06 -31.14 -11.01
CA THR A 53 -1.95 -31.46 -12.45
C THR A 53 -0.50 -31.35 -12.93
N SER A 54 0.27 -30.44 -12.32
CA SER A 54 1.70 -30.25 -12.53
C SER A 54 2.36 -29.85 -11.22
N MET A 55 3.27 -30.70 -10.72
CA MET A 55 4.03 -30.42 -9.50
C MET A 55 4.95 -29.21 -9.67
N ALA A 56 5.52 -29.03 -10.86
CA ALA A 56 6.39 -27.90 -11.16
C ALA A 56 5.64 -26.56 -11.04
N THR A 57 4.41 -26.50 -11.57
CA THR A 57 3.56 -25.29 -11.49
C THR A 57 3.15 -25.01 -10.04
N ALA A 58 2.79 -26.05 -9.27
CA ALA A 58 2.41 -25.90 -7.87
C ALA A 58 3.57 -25.33 -7.02
N VAL A 59 4.79 -25.87 -7.18
CA VAL A 59 5.98 -25.38 -6.48
C VAL A 59 6.31 -23.94 -6.90
N ALA A 60 6.26 -23.63 -8.20
CA ALA A 60 6.55 -22.30 -8.71
C ALA A 60 5.58 -21.24 -8.17
N LEU A 61 4.27 -21.53 -8.18
CA LEU A 61 3.25 -20.65 -7.62
C LEU A 61 3.44 -20.46 -6.11
N THR A 62 3.72 -21.54 -5.38
CA THR A 62 3.97 -21.47 -3.93
C THR A 62 5.16 -20.58 -3.61
N ALA A 63 6.28 -20.75 -4.34
CA ALA A 63 7.47 -19.92 -4.17
C ALA A 63 7.20 -18.44 -4.51
N LEU A 64 6.45 -18.18 -5.58
CA LEU A 64 6.07 -16.82 -5.98
C LEU A 64 5.21 -16.13 -4.92
N VAL A 65 4.20 -16.83 -4.38
CA VAL A 65 3.32 -16.31 -3.35
C VAL A 65 4.08 -16.11 -2.03
N ALA A 66 4.99 -17.02 -1.67
CA ALA A 66 5.86 -16.86 -0.50
C ALA A 66 6.76 -15.62 -0.62
N LEU A 67 7.33 -15.37 -1.80
CA LEU A 67 8.12 -14.16 -2.06
C LEU A 67 7.24 -12.90 -1.95
N GLY A 68 6.02 -12.95 -2.48
CA GLY A 68 5.02 -11.90 -2.30
C GLY A 68 4.71 -11.64 -0.81
N ALA A 69 4.55 -12.69 0.00
CA ALA A 69 4.31 -12.56 1.44
C ALA A 69 5.47 -11.84 2.14
N VAL A 70 6.72 -12.23 1.86
CA VAL A 70 7.91 -11.55 2.39
C VAL A 70 7.93 -10.08 2.00
N TRP A 71 7.57 -9.78 0.75
CA TRP A 71 7.53 -8.40 0.27
C TRP A 71 6.47 -7.56 0.97
N VAL A 72 5.25 -8.08 1.13
CA VAL A 72 4.16 -7.36 1.84
C VAL A 72 4.48 -7.18 3.32
N ILE A 73 5.11 -8.17 3.97
CA ILE A 73 5.64 -8.02 5.33
C ILE A 73 6.68 -6.89 5.39
N ALA A 74 7.58 -6.80 4.41
CA ALA A 74 8.55 -5.71 4.33
C ALA A 74 7.87 -4.35 4.16
N LEU A 75 6.79 -4.26 3.36
CA LEU A 75 5.98 -3.04 3.22
C LEU A 75 5.31 -2.65 4.54
N PHE A 76 4.75 -3.63 5.27
CA PHE A 76 4.19 -3.40 6.59
C PHE A 76 5.25 -2.87 7.57
N ILE A 77 6.40 -3.53 7.70
CA ILE A 77 7.49 -3.09 8.59
C ILE A 77 8.03 -1.72 8.18
N GLY A 78 8.18 -1.49 6.87
CA GLY A 78 8.57 -0.20 6.32
C GLY A 78 7.56 0.90 6.65
N SER A 79 6.26 0.59 6.65
CA SER A 79 5.19 1.54 6.97
C SER A 79 5.27 2.00 8.43
N LEU A 80 5.59 1.08 9.36
CA LEU A 80 5.82 1.39 10.77
C LEU A 80 7.04 2.30 10.98
N ARG A 81 8.04 2.20 10.10
CA ARG A 81 9.24 3.05 10.10
C ARG A 81 9.10 4.33 9.27
N VAL A 82 7.91 4.60 8.71
CA VAL A 82 7.62 5.76 7.86
C VAL A 82 8.58 5.85 6.66
N ALA A 83 8.99 4.71 6.11
CA ALA A 83 9.98 4.68 5.05
C ALA A 83 9.43 5.17 3.70
N GLN A 84 10.17 6.05 3.02
CA GLN A 84 9.74 6.72 1.79
C GLN A 84 9.42 5.77 0.61
N TRP A 85 10.07 4.59 0.57
CA TRP A 85 9.88 3.59 -0.50
C TRP A 85 8.56 2.82 -0.39
N VAL A 86 7.91 2.83 0.78
CA VAL A 86 6.67 2.08 1.05
C VAL A 86 5.53 2.55 0.17
N ARG A 87 5.49 3.84 -0.18
CA ARG A 87 4.41 4.41 -1.00
C ARG A 87 4.35 3.76 -2.38
N GLY A 88 5.48 3.67 -3.07
CA GLY A 88 5.56 3.06 -4.39
C GLY A 88 5.25 1.58 -4.34
N GLY A 89 5.85 0.85 -3.39
CA GLY A 89 5.62 -0.58 -3.25
C GLY A 89 4.18 -0.94 -2.86
N ALA A 90 3.58 -0.19 -1.93
CA ALA A 90 2.18 -0.37 -1.55
C ALA A 90 1.25 -0.10 -2.73
N LEU A 91 1.50 0.96 -3.52
CA LEU A 91 0.66 1.23 -4.70
C LEU A 91 0.72 0.08 -5.72
N ILE A 92 1.91 -0.46 -6.00
CA ILE A 92 2.06 -1.62 -6.89
C ILE A 92 1.31 -2.83 -6.33
N TRP A 93 1.45 -3.09 -5.03
CA TRP A 93 0.75 -4.18 -4.36
C TRP A 93 -0.78 -4.05 -4.48
N GLN A 94 -1.31 -2.84 -4.30
CA GLN A 94 -2.74 -2.59 -4.44
C GLN A 94 -3.23 -2.78 -5.89
N VAL A 95 -2.43 -2.43 -6.90
CA VAL A 95 -2.77 -2.69 -8.31
C VAL A 95 -2.82 -4.19 -8.60
N ILE A 96 -1.90 -4.97 -8.03
CA ILE A 96 -1.92 -6.43 -8.14
C ILE A 96 -3.19 -7.00 -7.51
N GLN A 97 -3.56 -6.56 -6.29
CA GLN A 97 -4.80 -7.01 -5.65
C GLN A 97 -6.05 -6.62 -6.44
N LEU A 98 -6.07 -5.43 -7.02
CA LEU A 98 -7.17 -4.99 -7.88
C LEU A 98 -7.34 -5.92 -9.09
N ALA A 99 -6.23 -6.28 -9.75
CA ALA A 99 -6.26 -7.24 -10.85
C ALA A 99 -6.77 -8.62 -10.41
N ILE A 100 -6.35 -9.10 -9.24
CA ILE A 100 -6.83 -10.36 -8.65
C ILE A 100 -8.33 -10.30 -8.36
N ALA A 101 -8.81 -9.21 -7.74
CA ALA A 101 -10.22 -9.01 -7.43
C ALA A 101 -11.09 -8.99 -8.70
N VAL A 102 -10.64 -8.26 -9.74
CA VAL A 102 -11.32 -8.21 -11.04
C VAL A 102 -11.37 -9.59 -11.68
N GLY A 103 -10.29 -10.38 -11.59
CA GLY A 103 -10.25 -11.77 -12.05
C GLY A 103 -11.24 -12.66 -11.30
N ALA A 104 -11.43 -12.46 -10.00
CA ALA A 104 -12.37 -13.24 -9.19
C ALA A 104 -13.84 -13.02 -9.55
N PHE A 105 -14.18 -11.92 -10.25
CA PHE A 105 -15.53 -11.69 -10.77
C PHE A 105 -15.77 -12.33 -12.15
N GLN A 106 -14.74 -12.86 -12.79
CA GLN A 106 -14.77 -13.31 -14.18
C GLN A 106 -14.34 -14.78 -14.30
N GLY A 107 -14.72 -15.42 -15.41
CA GLY A 107 -14.37 -16.82 -15.69
C GLY A 107 -15.36 -17.86 -15.14
N GLU A 108 -15.15 -19.13 -15.52
CA GLU A 108 -16.04 -20.24 -15.15
C GLU A 108 -16.03 -20.54 -13.64
N THR A 109 -14.95 -20.20 -12.95
CA THR A 109 -14.77 -20.37 -11.50
C THR A 109 -14.94 -19.07 -10.72
N ALA A 110 -15.69 -18.10 -11.26
CA ALA A 110 -15.91 -16.82 -10.62
C ALA A 110 -16.40 -16.98 -9.17
N GLN A 111 -15.76 -16.26 -8.25
CA GLN A 111 -16.09 -16.22 -6.82
C GLN A 111 -16.31 -14.76 -6.41
N PRO A 112 -17.50 -14.19 -6.72
CA PRO A 112 -17.76 -12.77 -6.49
C PRO A 112 -17.56 -12.33 -5.03
N LEU A 113 -17.86 -13.20 -4.07
CA LEU A 113 -17.68 -12.90 -2.65
C LEU A 113 -16.20 -12.74 -2.28
N MET A 114 -15.32 -13.58 -2.84
CA MET A 114 -13.87 -13.45 -2.65
C MET A 114 -13.32 -12.22 -3.36
N GLY A 115 -13.83 -11.93 -4.57
CA GLY A 115 -13.52 -10.70 -5.29
C GLY A 115 -13.86 -9.46 -4.46
N LEU A 116 -15.02 -9.43 -3.82
CA LEU A 116 -15.43 -8.32 -2.94
C LEU A 116 -14.57 -8.22 -1.68
N ALA A 117 -14.24 -9.36 -1.06
CA ALA A 117 -13.40 -9.41 0.14
C ALA A 117 -11.98 -8.86 -0.11
N ILE A 118 -11.46 -9.00 -1.33
CA ILE A 118 -10.18 -8.41 -1.77
C ILE A 118 -10.37 -6.94 -2.20
N LEU A 119 -11.43 -6.65 -2.94
CA LEU A 119 -11.68 -5.32 -3.51
C LEU A 119 -11.85 -4.24 -2.42
N ILE A 120 -12.56 -4.54 -1.33
CA ILE A 120 -12.83 -3.59 -0.25
C ILE A 120 -11.53 -3.06 0.40
N PRO A 121 -10.62 -3.91 0.94
CA PRO A 121 -9.37 -3.43 1.51
C PRO A 121 -8.49 -2.77 0.45
N THR A 122 -8.51 -3.29 -0.79
CA THR A 122 -7.74 -2.70 -1.90
C THR A 122 -8.16 -1.25 -2.17
N ALA A 123 -9.46 -1.02 -2.35
CA ALA A 123 -10.00 0.30 -2.61
C ALA A 123 -9.77 1.25 -1.43
N ALA A 124 -9.88 0.76 -0.19
CA ALA A 124 -9.59 1.54 1.00
C ALA A 124 -8.11 1.97 1.07
N ALA A 125 -7.18 1.06 0.81
CA ALA A 125 -5.75 1.35 0.80
C ALA A 125 -5.37 2.32 -0.33
N ILE A 126 -5.92 2.14 -1.54
CA ILE A 126 -5.73 3.08 -2.66
C ILE A 126 -6.26 4.46 -2.30
N ALA A 127 -7.47 4.55 -1.75
CA ALA A 127 -8.06 5.82 -1.33
C ALA A 127 -7.19 6.51 -0.26
N LEU A 128 -6.63 5.77 0.68
CA LEU A 128 -5.70 6.30 1.69
C LEU A 128 -4.37 6.75 1.06
N LEU A 129 -3.80 5.98 0.14
CA LEU A 129 -2.56 6.32 -0.58
C LEU A 129 -2.71 7.56 -1.46
N LEU A 130 -3.88 7.74 -2.08
CA LEU A 130 -4.23 8.88 -2.92
C LEU A 130 -4.79 10.07 -2.14
N SER A 131 -5.13 9.89 -0.85
CA SER A 131 -5.66 10.97 -0.03
C SER A 131 -4.64 12.12 0.11
N LYS A 132 -5.14 13.36 -0.01
CA LYS A 132 -4.40 14.63 -0.11
C LYS A 132 -3.22 14.87 0.84
N PRO A 133 -3.15 14.37 2.10
CA PRO A 133 -2.08 14.79 3.03
C PRO A 133 -0.67 14.46 2.55
N VAL A 134 -0.51 13.44 1.70
CA VAL A 134 0.80 12.96 1.27
C VAL A 134 1.24 13.51 -0.09
N THR A 135 0.29 14.05 -0.87
CA THR A 135 0.55 14.79 -2.11
C THR A 135 0.89 16.25 -1.78
N GLU A 136 0.23 16.84 -0.79
CA GLU A 136 0.51 18.19 -0.30
C GLU A 136 1.92 18.31 0.29
N ALA A 137 2.38 17.30 1.04
CA ALA A 137 3.71 17.27 1.65
C ALA A 137 4.85 17.14 0.63
N LEU A 138 4.62 16.42 -0.48
CA LEU A 138 5.63 16.22 -1.52
C LEU A 138 5.74 17.45 -2.43
N ARG A 139 4.59 18.07 -2.77
CA ARG A 139 4.53 19.31 -3.57
C ARG A 139 5.21 20.49 -2.87
N ARG A 140 5.14 20.59 -1.53
CA ARG A 140 5.86 21.63 -0.78
C ARG A 140 7.38 21.48 -0.85
N ARG A 141 7.91 20.25 -0.80
CA ARG A 141 9.36 19.98 -0.84
C ARG A 141 10.01 20.35 -2.18
N GLU A 142 9.32 20.09 -3.29
CA GLU A 142 9.81 20.45 -4.63
C GLU A 142 9.85 21.97 -4.85
N LEU A 143 8.89 22.71 -4.28
CA LEU A 143 8.85 24.17 -4.36
C LEU A 143 9.95 24.85 -3.51
N ASP A 144 10.23 24.30 -2.33
CA ASP A 144 11.32 24.79 -1.48
C ASP A 144 12.69 24.54 -2.13
N GLN A 145 12.88 23.35 -2.72
CA GLN A 145 14.11 23.02 -3.44
C GLN A 145 14.32 23.90 -4.68
N TYR A 146 13.25 24.18 -5.44
CA TYR A 146 13.32 25.12 -6.56
C TYR A 146 13.65 26.55 -6.11
N ARG A 147 13.11 26.99 -4.96
CA ARG A 147 13.40 28.32 -4.42
C ARG A 147 14.87 28.48 -4.05
N ASP A 148 15.46 27.47 -3.41
CA ASP A 148 16.86 27.52 -2.97
C ASP A 148 17.85 27.40 -4.15
N GLU A 149 17.43 26.79 -5.26
CA GLU A 149 18.22 26.69 -6.50
C GLU A 149 18.17 27.99 -7.33
N VAL A 150 17.06 28.73 -7.26
CA VAL A 150 16.85 30.00 -7.97
C VAL A 150 17.41 31.20 -7.20
N ASP A 151 17.41 31.16 -5.86
CA ASP A 151 17.98 32.21 -5.01
C ASP A 151 18.95 31.63 -3.97
N PRO A 152 20.19 31.32 -4.37
CA PRO A 152 21.19 30.74 -3.47
C PRO A 152 21.79 31.74 -2.46
N ARG A 153 21.41 33.03 -2.50
CA ARG A 153 21.98 34.10 -1.66
C ARG A 153 20.94 35.18 -1.33
N GLY A 154 20.06 34.86 -0.38
CA GLY A 154 19.47 35.89 0.50
C GLY A 154 20.52 36.46 1.44
#